data_AF-A0A858ZPP5-F1
#
_entry.id   AF-A0A858ZPP5-F1
#
_cell.length_a   1.000
_cell.length_b   1.000
_cell.length_c   1.000
_cell.angle_alpha   90.00
_cell.angle_beta   90.00
_cell.angle_gamma   90.00
#
_symmetry.space_group_name_H-M   'P 1'
#
loop_
_entity.id
_entity.type
_entity.pdbx_description
1 polymer ?
#
loop_
_entity_poly.entity_id
_entity_poly.type
_entity_poly.pdbx_seq_one_letter_code
_entity_poly.pdbx_strand_id
1 'polypeptide(L)' 'MGRTPNDDRSDSMNPNNDAYHYAQDNHSDQLNPNNERYAGEMPDDETD' A
#
# COMPACT_ATOMS: atom_id res chain seq x y z
N MET A 1 25.16 -1.12 5.12
CA MET A 1 24.47 0.10 5.59
C MET A 1 22.98 -0.13 5.35
N GLY A 2 22.18 -0.16 6.42
CA GLY A 2 20.74 -0.42 6.34
C GLY A 2 19.95 0.89 6.23
N ARG A 3 18.65 0.76 5.95
CA ARG A 3 17.72 1.90 5.99
C ARG A 3 17.79 2.58 7.35
N THR A 4 17.72 3.90 7.34
CA THR A 4 17.66 4.74 8.53
C THR A 4 16.20 5.06 8.86
N PRO A 5 15.88 5.42 10.11
CA PRO A 5 14.55 5.91 10.46
C PRO A 5 14.13 7.14 9.63
N ASN A 6 15.09 7.89 9.10
CA ASN A 6 14.80 9.02 8.23
C ASN A 6 14.36 8.58 6.83
N ASP A 7 14.83 7.42 6.36
CA ASP A 7 14.41 6.86 5.07
C ASP A 7 12.94 6.44 5.17
N ASP A 8 12.57 5.71 6.23
CA ASP A 8 11.16 5.30 6.46
C ASP A 8 10.23 6.51 6.65
N ARG A 9 10.72 7.56 7.32
CA ARG A 9 9.99 8.82 7.46
C ARG A 9 9.83 9.53 6.12
N SER A 10 10.86 9.54 5.29
CA SER A 10 10.83 10.21 3.99
C SER A 10 9.93 9.45 3.01
N ASP A 11 9.92 8.13 3.06
CA ASP A 11 9.03 7.28 2.26
C ASP A 11 7.55 7.50 2.62
N SER A 12 7.25 8.00 3.83
CA SER A 12 5.86 8.17 4.32
C SER A 12 5.39 9.61 4.46
N MET A 13 6.27 10.60 4.54
CA MET A 13 5.89 12.00 4.81
C MET A 13 6.53 13.04 3.89
N ASN A 14 7.38 12.64 2.93
CA ASN A 14 8.00 13.59 2.01
C ASN A 14 7.31 13.56 0.63
N PRO A 15 6.49 14.56 0.27
CA PRO A 15 5.80 14.60 -1.02
C PRO A 15 6.73 14.86 -2.22
N ASN A 16 8.03 15.12 -2.01
CA ASN A 16 9.02 15.18 -3.09
C ASN A 16 9.79 13.86 -3.26
N ASN A 17 9.43 12.81 -2.51
CA ASN A 17 10.03 11.48 -2.60
C ASN A 17 9.13 10.55 -3.43
N ASP A 18 9.69 9.82 -4.39
CA ASP A 18 8.91 8.92 -5.25
C ASP A 18 8.23 7.81 -4.44
N ALA A 19 8.89 7.29 -3.40
CA ALA A 19 8.33 6.26 -2.54
C ALA A 19 7.04 6.69 -1.82
N TYR A 20 6.91 7.99 -1.50
CA TYR A 20 5.69 8.56 -0.93
C TYR A 20 4.50 8.46 -1.89
N HIS A 21 4.73 8.78 -3.17
CA HIS A 21 3.69 8.67 -4.20
C HIS A 21 3.28 7.22 -4.43
N TYR A 22 4.25 6.30 -4.53
CA TYR A 22 3.94 4.87 -4.63
C TYR A 22 3.13 4.35 -3.44
N ALA A 23 3.45 4.79 -2.21
CA ALA A 23 2.68 4.43 -1.02
C ALA A 23 1.23 4.94 -1.12
N GLN A 24 1.04 6.16 -1.61
CA GLN A 24 -0.29 6.77 -1.77
C GLN A 24 -1.14 6.07 -2.84
N ASP A 25 -0.54 5.67 -3.96
CA ASP A 25 -1.21 4.94 -5.04
C ASP A 25 -1.64 3.55 -4.55
N ASN A 26 -0.72 2.82 -3.92
CA ASN A 26 -1.02 1.52 -3.32
C ASN A 26 -2.14 1.62 -2.27
N HIS A 27 -2.11 2.64 -1.42
CA HIS A 27 -3.15 2.89 -0.42
C HIS A 27 -4.50 3.19 -1.09
N SER A 28 -4.51 3.94 -2.19
CA SER A 28 -5.73 4.23 -2.94
C SER A 28 -6.31 2.97 -3.59
N ASP A 29 -5.45 2.12 -4.17
CA ASP A 29 -5.85 0.83 -4.75
C ASP A 29 -6.43 -0.12 -3.69
N GLN A 30 -5.79 -0.18 -2.52
CA GLN A 30 -6.24 -0.98 -1.37
C GLN A 30 -7.57 -0.51 -0.79
N LEU A 31 -7.97 0.74 -1.00
CA LEU A 31 -9.22 1.30 -0.48
C LEU A 31 -10.27 1.53 -1.55
N ASN A 32 -9.98 1.18 -2.81
CA ASN A 32 -10.92 1.32 -3.91
C ASN A 32 -11.74 0.03 -4.08
N PRO A 33 -13.02 -0.03 -3.64
CA PRO A 33 -13.84 -1.23 -3.80
C PRO A 33 -14.15 -1.61 -5.25
N ASN A 34 -13.90 -0.69 -6.20
CA ASN A 34 -14.02 -0.97 -7.63
C ASN A 34 -12.71 -1.50 -8.24
N ASN A 35 -11.60 -1.55 -7.48
CA ASN A 35 -10.38 -2.20 -7.91
C ASN A 35 -10.54 -3.72 -7.76
N GLU A 36 -10.31 -4.49 -8.81
CA GLU A 36 -10.43 -5.96 -8.81
C GLU A 36 -9.58 -6.63 -7.72
N ARG A 37 -8.46 -6.00 -7.33
CA ARG A 37 -7.56 -6.49 -6.27
C ARG A 37 -8.04 -6.16 -4.86
N TYR A 38 -9.00 -5.25 -4.71
CA TYR A 38 -9.58 -4.88 -3.41
C TYR A 38 -10.33 -6.04 -2.77
N ALA A 39 -11.00 -6.86 -3.58
CA ALA A 39 -11.80 -7.99 -3.11
C ALA A 39 -10.99 -9.06 -2.35
N GLY A 40 -9.65 -8.99 -2.40
CA GLY A 40 -8.76 -10.01 -1.85
C GLY A 40 -8.92 -11.34 -2.60
N GLU A 41 -8.02 -12.27 -2.33
CA GLU A 41 -8.34 -13.69 -2.52
C GLU A 41 -9.49 -13.96 -1.53
N MET A 42 -10.74 -14.02 -2.01
CA MET A 42 -11.81 -14.55 -1.17
C MET A 42 -11.40 -15.98 -0.83
N PRO A 43 -11.23 -16.35 0.45
CA PRO A 43 -11.01 -17.74 0.79
C PRO A 43 -12.23 -18.52 0.26
N ASP A 44 -11.95 -19.46 -0.63
CA ASP A 44 -12.89 -20.35 -1.29
C ASP A 44 -13.43 -21.44 -0.34
N ASP A 45 -13.33 -21.25 0.97
CA ASP A 45 -13.36 -22.34 1.95
C ASP A 45 -14.11 -21.99 3.27
N GLU A 46 -15.28 -21.38 3.16
CA GLU A 46 -16.31 -21.46 4.23
C GLU A 46 -17.70 -21.72 3.61
N THR A 47 -17.85 -22.90 3.01
CA THR A 47 -19.16 -23.57 2.87
C THR A 47 -19.17 -24.82 3.73
N ASP A 48 -19.73 -24.72 4.94
CA ASP A 48 -20.31 -25.84 5.70
C ASP A 48 -21.73 -25.46 6.14
#